data_AF-A0A2S9GSM5-F1
#
_entry.id   AF-A0A2S9GSM5-F1
#
_cell.length_a   1.000
_cell.length_b   1.000
_cell.length_c   1.000
_cell.angle_alpha   90.00
_cell.angle_beta   90.00
_cell.angle_gamma   90.00
#
_symmetry.space_group_name_H-M   'P 1'
#
loop_
_entity.id
_entity.type
_entity.pdbx_description
1 polymer ?
#
loop_
_entity_poly.entity_id
_entity_poly.type
_entity_poly.pdbx_seq_one_letter_code
_entity_poly.pdbx_strand_id
1 'polypeptide(L)'
;MNNLIFKFFLVLSIMLVAYSANAQTPDADAAFRQQVNAFLDEWHDDAAHANYRYFDKIAKEGVYIGTDKSERWVRDDFKAWAKPYFDKHKAWTFHAIKRNVAFSDDKSFIWFDEQLNTQMGICQASGVIRNTKDGLKIEHYQLSLTVPNPLVPQIQKEISDFDARQAHQ
;
A
#
# COMPACT_ATOMS: atom_id res chain seq x y z
N MET A 1 -60.89 17.26 6.83
CA MET A 1 -59.65 17.65 7.54
C MET A 1 -58.52 16.60 7.46
N ASN A 2 -58.78 15.33 7.13
CA ASN A 2 -57.76 14.25 7.28
C ASN A 2 -56.70 14.19 6.16
N ASN A 3 -57.04 14.51 4.91
CA ASN A 3 -56.08 14.40 3.79
C ASN A 3 -54.99 15.48 3.78
N LEU A 4 -55.28 16.67 4.32
CA LEU A 4 -54.30 17.76 4.37
C LEU A 4 -53.27 17.53 5.48
N ILE A 5 -53.73 17.05 6.64
CA ILE A 5 -52.87 16.68 7.77
C ILE A 5 -51.97 15.49 7.37
N PHE A 6 -52.52 14.47 6.71
CA PHE A 6 -51.73 13.32 6.24
C PHE A 6 -50.64 13.71 5.23
N LYS A 7 -50.95 14.59 4.27
CA LYS A 7 -49.96 15.12 3.31
C LYS A 7 -48.88 15.96 4.00
N PHE A 8 -49.24 16.72 5.04
CA PHE A 8 -48.28 17.51 5.82
C PHE A 8 -47.30 16.61 6.57
N PHE A 9 -47.79 15.53 7.22
CA PHE A 9 -46.92 14.53 7.85
C PHE A 9 -46.04 13.80 6.84
N LEU A 10 -46.56 13.43 5.67
CA LEU A 10 -45.78 12.78 4.61
C LEU A 10 -44.63 13.67 4.10
N VAL A 11 -44.88 14.95 3.86
CA VAL A 11 -43.84 15.91 3.41
C VAL A 11 -42.82 16.16 4.52
N LEU A 12 -43.25 16.25 5.77
CA LEU A 12 -42.35 16.41 6.92
C LEU A 12 -41.45 15.18 7.12
N SER A 13 -41.99 13.97 6.93
CA SER A 13 -41.21 12.73 6.98
C SER A 13 -40.18 12.64 5.85
N ILE A 14 -40.53 13.06 4.62
CA ILE A 14 -39.58 13.09 3.49
C ILE A 14 -38.47 14.11 3.74
N MET A 15 -38.78 15.28 4.31
CA MET A 15 -37.74 16.24 4.69
C MET A 15 -36.83 15.73 5.81
N LEU A 16 -37.36 15.01 6.81
CA LEU A 16 -36.56 14.44 7.89
C LEU A 16 -35.58 13.36 7.39
N VAL A 17 -36.00 12.54 6.43
CA VAL A 17 -35.15 11.53 5.77
C VAL A 17 -34.06 12.19 4.92
N ALA A 18 -34.38 13.27 4.19
CA ALA A 18 -33.41 14.01 3.38
C ALA A 18 -32.33 14.74 4.20
N TYR A 19 -32.66 15.20 5.41
CA TYR A 19 -31.67 15.77 6.35
C TYR A 19 -30.71 14.71 6.90
N SER A 20 -31.21 13.50 7.16
CA SER A 20 -30.42 12.41 7.75
C SER A 20 -29.34 11.88 6.79
N ALA A 21 -29.60 11.93 5.48
CA ALA A 21 -28.67 11.48 4.44
C ALA A 21 -27.46 12.42 4.24
N ASN A 22 -27.57 13.70 4.63
CA ASN A 22 -26.47 14.68 4.50
C ASN A 22 -25.57 14.76 5.76
N ALA A 23 -25.86 13.99 6.81
CA ALA A 23 -25.19 14.12 8.11
C ALA A 23 -24.02 13.13 8.35
N GLN A 24 -23.77 12.20 7.43
CA GLN A 24 -22.64 11.26 7.53
C GLN A 24 -21.43 11.79 6.74
N THR A 25 -20.78 12.84 7.23
CA THR A 25 -19.41 13.12 6.79
C THR A 25 -18.50 12.02 7.36
N PRO A 26 -17.67 11.36 6.54
CA PRO A 26 -16.70 10.40 7.05
C PRO A 26 -15.85 11.07 8.14
N ASP A 27 -15.58 10.33 9.21
CA ASP A 27 -14.55 10.70 10.17
C ASP A 27 -13.28 11.10 9.41
N ALA A 28 -12.68 12.24 9.75
CA ALA A 28 -11.52 12.79 9.03
C ALA A 28 -10.37 11.78 8.98
N ASP A 29 -10.23 10.96 10.01
CA ASP A 29 -9.24 9.88 10.07
C ASP A 29 -9.59 8.71 9.16
N ALA A 30 -10.88 8.37 9.02
CA ALA A 30 -11.34 7.36 8.06
C ALA A 30 -11.14 7.83 6.61
N ALA A 31 -11.46 9.10 6.31
CA ALA A 31 -11.23 9.70 5.00
C ALA A 31 -9.74 9.71 4.64
N PHE A 32 -8.88 10.11 5.58
CA PHE A 32 -7.43 10.12 5.35
C PHE A 32 -6.88 8.69 5.15
N ARG A 33 -7.38 7.72 5.91
CA ARG A 33 -7.02 6.30 5.73
C ARG A 33 -7.42 5.78 4.35
N GLN A 34 -8.60 6.16 3.85
CA GLN A 34 -9.05 5.82 2.51
C GLN A 34 -8.15 6.44 1.43
N GLN A 35 -7.71 7.70 1.61
CA GLN A 35 -6.75 8.34 0.71
C GLN A 35 -5.40 7.60 0.68
N VAL A 36 -4.88 7.18 1.84
CA VAL A 36 -3.64 6.39 1.92
C VAL A 36 -3.79 5.03 1.22
N ASN A 37 -4.92 4.34 1.44
CA ASN A 37 -5.20 3.07 0.77
C ASN A 37 -5.22 3.24 -0.75
N ALA A 38 -5.94 4.25 -1.25
CA ALA A 38 -6.02 4.52 -2.68
C ALA A 38 -4.64 4.86 -3.28
N PHE A 39 -3.80 5.62 -2.56
CA PHE A 39 -2.44 5.91 -2.98
C PHE A 39 -1.58 4.65 -3.12
N LEU A 40 -1.66 3.72 -2.16
CA LEU A 40 -0.93 2.45 -2.20
C LEU A 40 -1.48 1.51 -3.29
N ASP A 41 -2.78 1.47 -3.49
CA ASP A 41 -3.39 0.67 -4.56
C ASP A 41 -2.98 1.21 -5.95
N GLU A 42 -2.97 2.53 -6.13
CA GLU A 42 -2.48 3.15 -7.38
C GLU A 42 -0.97 2.96 -7.55
N TRP A 43 -0.20 2.85 -6.46
CA TRP A 43 1.23 2.54 -6.53
C TRP A 43 1.46 1.11 -7.01
N HIS A 44 0.71 0.15 -6.48
CA HIS A 44 0.76 -1.24 -6.95
C HIS A 44 0.27 -1.40 -8.39
N ASP A 45 -0.77 -0.65 -8.77
CA ASP A 45 -1.30 -0.64 -10.15
C ASP A 45 -0.28 -0.08 -11.16
N ASP A 46 0.42 1.01 -10.81
CA ASP A 46 1.48 1.55 -11.67
C ASP A 46 2.59 0.51 -11.90
N ALA A 47 2.96 -0.28 -10.88
CA ALA A 47 3.92 -1.37 -11.08
C ALA A 47 3.38 -2.47 -12.01
N ALA A 48 2.13 -2.90 -11.80
CA ALA A 48 1.49 -3.94 -12.61
C ALA A 48 1.42 -3.58 -14.10
N HIS A 49 1.25 -2.29 -14.41
CA HIS A 49 1.21 -1.77 -15.77
C HIS A 49 2.54 -1.20 -16.27
N ALA A 50 3.63 -1.41 -15.52
CA ALA A 50 4.96 -0.88 -15.83
C ALA A 50 4.98 0.64 -16.10
N ASN A 51 4.14 1.39 -15.37
CA ASN A 51 4.05 2.83 -15.45
C ASN A 51 5.15 3.48 -14.59
N TYR A 52 5.96 4.33 -15.20
CA TYR A 52 7.06 5.01 -14.50
C TYR A 52 6.62 5.97 -13.40
N ARG A 53 5.32 6.37 -13.36
CA ARG A 53 4.71 7.08 -12.21
C ARG A 53 4.88 6.31 -10.89
N TYR A 54 5.10 5.00 -10.95
CA TYR A 54 5.50 4.15 -9.83
C TYR A 54 6.65 4.74 -9.02
N PHE A 55 7.72 5.20 -9.70
CA PHE A 55 8.88 5.77 -9.04
C PHE A 55 8.63 7.19 -8.54
N ASP A 56 7.75 7.94 -9.19
CA ASP A 56 7.40 9.31 -8.77
C ASP A 56 6.67 9.33 -7.43
N LYS A 57 6.00 8.23 -7.05
CA LYS A 57 5.37 8.05 -5.73
C LYS A 57 6.39 7.78 -4.62
N ILE A 58 7.65 7.50 -4.94
CA ILE A 58 8.74 7.30 -3.99
C ILE A 58 9.49 8.63 -3.80
N ALA A 59 9.80 8.98 -2.55
CA ALA A 59 10.62 10.15 -2.23
C ALA A 59 11.99 10.02 -2.90
N LYS A 60 12.65 11.16 -3.20
CA LYS A 60 13.97 11.15 -3.85
C LYS A 60 15.00 10.32 -3.09
N GLU A 61 15.02 10.48 -1.77
CA GLU A 61 15.87 9.72 -0.85
C GLU A 61 15.16 8.47 -0.31
N GLY A 62 14.01 8.11 -0.88
CA GLY A 62 13.19 6.99 -0.44
C GLY A 62 13.89 5.66 -0.70
N VAL A 63 13.71 4.72 0.23
CA VAL A 63 14.36 3.41 0.21
C VAL A 63 13.38 2.31 -0.16
N TYR A 64 13.79 1.44 -1.08
CA TYR A 64 13.11 0.18 -1.39
C TYR A 64 14.00 -0.99 -0.98
N ILE A 65 13.46 -1.89 -0.15
CA ILE A 65 14.10 -3.14 0.26
C ILE A 65 13.29 -4.29 -0.34
N GLY A 66 13.96 -5.10 -1.16
CA GLY A 66 13.39 -6.28 -1.78
C GLY A 66 13.47 -7.51 -0.87
N THR A 67 13.20 -8.68 -1.44
CA THR A 67 13.17 -9.95 -0.71
C THR A 67 14.54 -10.60 -0.57
N ASP A 68 15.48 -10.31 -1.47
CA ASP A 68 16.86 -10.81 -1.37
C ASP A 68 17.73 -9.93 -0.47
N LYS A 69 18.69 -10.54 0.24
CA LYS A 69 19.52 -9.87 1.25
C LYS A 69 20.38 -8.71 0.70
N SER A 70 20.64 -8.69 -0.61
CA SER A 70 21.38 -7.61 -1.28
C SER A 70 20.48 -6.47 -1.77
N GLU A 71 19.16 -6.64 -1.71
CA GLU A 71 18.18 -5.72 -2.30
C GLU A 71 17.88 -4.57 -1.34
N ARG A 72 18.68 -3.51 -1.44
CA ARG A 72 18.41 -2.22 -0.80
C ARG A 72 18.85 -1.09 -1.72
N TRP A 73 17.89 -0.29 -2.16
CA TRP A 73 18.15 0.79 -3.11
C TRP A 73 17.54 2.10 -2.65
N VAL A 74 18.22 3.20 -2.96
CA VAL A 74 17.56 4.51 -3.03
C VAL A 74 16.78 4.56 -4.35
N ARG A 75 15.68 5.33 -4.39
CA ARG A 75 14.74 5.39 -5.52
C ARG A 75 15.38 5.38 -6.91
N ASP A 76 16.38 6.23 -7.16
CA ASP A 76 16.94 6.38 -8.50
C ASP A 76 17.79 5.16 -8.91
N ASP A 77 18.48 4.53 -7.95
CA ASP A 77 19.17 3.25 -8.17
C ASP A 77 18.16 2.12 -8.41
N PHE A 78 17.07 2.11 -7.65
CA PHE A 78 15.99 1.15 -7.83
C PHE A 78 15.35 1.28 -9.21
N LYS A 79 15.09 2.51 -9.64
CA LYS A 79 14.56 2.83 -10.97
C LYS A 79 15.49 2.37 -12.08
N ALA A 80 16.80 2.56 -11.93
CA ALA A 80 17.80 2.08 -12.88
C ALA A 80 17.82 0.54 -12.96
N TRP A 81 17.82 -0.13 -11.81
CA TRP A 81 17.77 -1.59 -11.71
C TRP A 81 16.46 -2.17 -12.30
N ALA A 82 15.33 -1.51 -12.06
CA ALA A 82 14.00 -1.95 -12.48
C ALA A 82 13.71 -1.70 -13.97
N LYS A 83 14.44 -0.78 -14.61
CA LYS A 83 14.28 -0.39 -16.03
C LYS A 83 14.08 -1.58 -17.00
N PRO A 84 14.96 -2.61 -17.04
CA PRO A 84 14.80 -3.73 -17.97
C PRO A 84 13.51 -4.54 -17.75
N TYR A 85 12.91 -4.50 -16.55
CA TYR A 85 11.65 -5.18 -16.25
C TYR A 85 10.45 -4.34 -16.69
N PHE A 86 10.48 -3.04 -16.39
CA PHE A 86 9.43 -2.08 -16.78
C PHE A 86 9.33 -1.95 -18.30
N ASP A 87 10.46 -1.82 -19.00
CA ASP A 87 10.49 -1.70 -20.47
C ASP A 87 9.98 -2.96 -21.18
N LYS A 88 10.05 -4.13 -20.52
CA LYS A 88 9.53 -5.41 -21.04
C LYS A 88 8.10 -5.71 -20.61
N HIS A 89 7.46 -4.82 -19.84
CA HIS A 89 6.17 -5.06 -19.18
C HIS A 89 6.14 -6.38 -18.37
N LYS A 90 7.27 -6.67 -17.71
CA LYS A 90 7.46 -7.83 -16.83
C LYS A 90 7.84 -7.37 -15.41
N ALA A 91 7.23 -6.27 -14.98
CA ALA A 91 7.32 -5.82 -13.61
C ALA A 91 6.51 -6.76 -12.69
N TRP A 92 6.39 -6.38 -11.43
CA TRP A 92 5.66 -7.15 -10.42
C TRP A 92 4.19 -6.73 -10.34
N THR A 93 3.37 -7.62 -9.80
CA THR A 93 1.94 -7.39 -9.65
C THR A 93 1.55 -7.75 -8.23
N PHE A 94 1.18 -6.74 -7.45
CA PHE A 94 0.86 -6.88 -6.04
C PHE A 94 -0.60 -6.51 -5.81
N HIS A 95 -1.35 -7.41 -5.17
CA HIS A 95 -2.74 -7.15 -4.79
C HIS A 95 -2.86 -7.24 -3.29
N ALA A 96 -3.32 -6.17 -2.64
CA ALA A 96 -3.52 -6.17 -1.21
C ALA A 96 -4.66 -7.10 -0.80
N ILE A 97 -4.36 -8.02 0.11
CA ILE A 97 -5.31 -8.90 0.79
C ILE A 97 -5.84 -8.20 2.04
N LYS A 98 -4.91 -7.64 2.82
CA LYS A 98 -5.18 -6.88 4.03
C LYS A 98 -4.15 -5.76 4.14
N ARG A 99 -4.60 -4.59 4.60
CA ARG A 99 -3.73 -3.45 4.88
C ARG A 99 -4.13 -2.81 6.19
N ASN A 100 -3.14 -2.57 7.05
CA ASN A 100 -3.28 -1.73 8.23
C ASN A 100 -2.55 -0.42 7.96
N VAL A 101 -3.13 0.68 8.43
CA VAL A 101 -2.57 2.02 8.29
C VAL A 101 -2.65 2.69 9.65
N ALA A 102 -1.57 3.34 10.07
CA ALA A 102 -1.50 4.22 11.22
C ALA A 102 -0.79 5.52 10.81
N PHE A 103 -1.02 6.62 11.51
CA PHE A 103 -0.40 7.90 11.19
C PHE A 103 -0.18 8.72 12.45
N SER A 104 0.75 9.68 12.38
CA SER A 104 1.02 10.62 13.47
C SER A 104 -0.18 11.53 13.69
N ASP A 105 -0.28 12.14 14.88
CA ASP A 105 -1.38 13.04 15.22
C ASP A 105 -1.51 14.21 14.23
N ASP A 106 -0.36 14.71 13.75
CA ASP A 106 -0.26 15.77 12.73
C ASP A 106 -0.39 15.27 11.29
N LYS A 107 -0.55 13.95 11.10
CA LYS A 107 -0.65 13.26 9.80
C LYS A 107 0.55 13.49 8.87
N SER A 108 1.70 13.91 9.39
CA SER A 108 2.92 14.12 8.61
C SER A 108 3.61 12.82 8.21
N PHE A 109 3.49 11.78 9.04
CA PHE A 109 4.01 10.44 8.78
C PHE A 109 2.90 9.41 8.88
N ILE A 110 2.97 8.42 7.99
CA ILE A 110 2.04 7.30 7.91
C ILE A 110 2.85 6.01 7.91
N TRP A 111 2.50 5.08 8.79
CA TRP A 111 3.01 3.71 8.80
C TRP A 111 1.95 2.78 8.23
N PHE A 112 2.38 1.81 7.43
CA PHE A 112 1.49 0.77 6.97
C PHE A 112 2.17 -0.58 6.99
N ASP A 113 1.35 -1.61 7.12
CA ASP A 113 1.71 -2.99 6.85
C ASP A 113 0.61 -3.63 6.00
N GLU A 114 1.01 -4.47 5.05
CA GLU A 114 0.09 -5.14 4.15
C GLU A 114 0.51 -6.57 3.85
N GLN A 115 -0.49 -7.43 3.65
CA GLN A 115 -0.29 -8.73 3.03
C GLN A 115 -0.70 -8.62 1.57
N LEU A 116 0.19 -9.09 0.69
CA LEU A 116 0.07 -8.98 -0.75
C LEU A 116 -0.03 -10.36 -1.36
N ASN A 117 -0.97 -10.56 -2.28
CA ASN A 117 -0.91 -11.65 -3.23
C ASN A 117 0.04 -11.27 -4.38
N THR A 118 1.06 -12.08 -4.61
CA THR A 118 2.16 -11.81 -5.55
C THR A 118 2.50 -13.05 -6.37
N GLN A 119 3.39 -12.91 -7.35
CA GLN A 119 3.95 -14.05 -8.09
C GLN A 119 4.77 -15.02 -7.21
N MET A 120 5.26 -14.56 -6.05
CA MET A 120 6.04 -15.36 -5.09
C MET A 120 5.16 -16.05 -4.04
N GLY A 121 3.83 -15.93 -4.15
CA GLY A 121 2.88 -16.28 -3.10
C GLY A 121 2.52 -15.08 -2.22
N ILE A 122 2.07 -15.34 -0.99
CA ILE A 122 1.76 -14.27 -0.04
C ILE A 122 3.07 -13.62 0.43
N CYS A 123 3.16 -12.31 0.30
CA CYS A 123 4.24 -11.51 0.86
C CYS A 123 3.70 -10.57 1.94
N GLN A 124 4.55 -10.20 2.88
CA GLN A 124 4.28 -9.15 3.85
C GLN A 124 5.12 -7.94 3.46
N ALA A 125 4.49 -6.78 3.35
CA ALA A 125 5.19 -5.54 3.19
C ALA A 125 4.91 -4.58 4.34
N SER A 126 5.84 -3.67 4.58
CA SER A 126 5.65 -2.54 5.47
C SER A 126 6.34 -1.31 4.92
N GLY A 127 5.86 -0.14 5.29
CA GLY A 127 6.45 1.09 4.80
C GLY A 127 6.08 2.33 5.60
N VAL A 128 6.76 3.41 5.22
CA VAL A 128 6.56 4.75 5.76
C VAL A 128 6.28 5.70 4.61
N ILE A 129 5.23 6.51 4.74
CA ILE A 129 4.86 7.55 3.80
C ILE A 129 4.98 8.90 4.52
N ARG A 130 5.55 9.89 3.84
CA ARG A 130 5.50 11.29 4.26
C ARG A 130 4.35 11.99 3.55
N ASN A 131 3.54 12.72 4.31
CA ASN A 131 2.54 13.62 3.77
C ASN A 131 3.18 14.99 3.50
N THR A 132 3.47 15.28 2.24
CA THR A 132 4.13 16.52 1.84
C THR A 132 3.12 17.51 1.26
N LYS A 133 3.54 18.76 1.05
CA LYS A 133 2.72 19.75 0.33
C LYS A 133 2.40 19.33 -1.11
N ASP A 134 3.24 18.48 -1.71
CA ASP A 134 3.10 17.95 -3.07
C ASP A 134 2.41 16.58 -3.09
N GLY A 135 1.84 16.15 -1.95
CA GLY A 135 1.15 14.87 -1.78
C GLY A 135 1.97 13.81 -1.05
N LEU A 136 1.44 12.59 -1.05
CA LEU A 136 2.03 11.44 -0.38
C LEU A 136 3.28 10.95 -1.11
N LYS A 137 4.35 10.67 -0.36
CA LYS A 137 5.60 10.08 -0.88
C LYS A 137 6.07 8.93 0.00
N ILE A 138 6.44 7.82 -0.61
CA ILE A 138 7.01 6.67 0.10
C ILE A 138 8.45 6.99 0.48
N GLU A 139 8.73 7.00 1.77
CA GLU A 139 10.06 7.20 2.35
C GLU A 139 10.81 5.88 2.53
N HIS A 140 10.06 4.83 2.84
CA HIS A 140 10.62 3.50 3.07
C HIS A 140 9.59 2.45 2.69
N TYR A 141 10.04 1.41 2.02
CA TYR A 141 9.25 0.22 1.74
C TYR A 141 10.12 -1.03 1.87
N GLN A 142 9.59 -2.06 2.50
CA GLN A 142 10.23 -3.36 2.59
C GLN A 142 9.23 -4.46 2.25
N LEU A 143 9.64 -5.37 1.37
CA LEU A 143 8.90 -6.57 0.99
C LEU A 143 9.60 -7.82 1.54
N SER A 144 8.83 -8.70 2.17
CA SER A 144 9.33 -9.95 2.74
C SER A 144 8.46 -11.14 2.32
N LEU A 145 9.09 -12.28 2.06
CA LEU A 145 8.37 -13.55 1.91
C LEU A 145 7.75 -13.96 3.25
N THR A 146 6.49 -14.40 3.26
CA THR A 146 5.87 -14.94 4.48
C THR A 146 6.23 -16.40 4.66
N VAL A 147 7.40 -16.67 5.25
CA VAL A 147 7.84 -18.03 5.56
C VAL A 147 7.00 -18.60 6.71
N PRO A 148 6.26 -19.71 6.51
CA PRO A 148 5.58 -20.40 7.61
C PRO A 148 6.60 -20.87 8.65
N ASN A 149 6.33 -20.60 9.94
CA ASN A 149 7.24 -20.99 11.03
C ASN A 149 7.73 -22.45 11.00
N PRO A 150 6.89 -23.46 10.66
CA PRO A 150 7.35 -24.84 10.53
C PRO A 150 8.40 -25.08 9.44
N LEU A 151 8.48 -24.21 8.43
CA LEU A 151 9.44 -24.30 7.32
C LEU A 151 10.75 -23.56 7.60
N VAL A 152 10.83 -22.76 8.66
CA VAL A 152 12.03 -21.96 8.99
C VAL A 152 13.29 -22.81 9.10
N PRO A 153 13.33 -23.97 9.79
CA PRO A 153 14.55 -24.77 9.89
C PRO A 153 15.07 -25.26 8.53
N GLN A 154 14.16 -25.65 7.63
CA GLN A 154 14.52 -26.09 6.28
C GLN A 154 15.09 -24.92 5.47
N ILE A 155 14.41 -23.78 5.47
CA ILE A 155 14.83 -22.60 4.70
C ILE A 155 16.17 -22.05 5.23
N GLN A 156 16.36 -22.03 6.54
CA GLN A 156 17.63 -21.64 7.14
C GLN A 156 18.78 -22.53 6.66
N LYS A 157 18.55 -23.85 6.57
CA LYS A 157 19.56 -24.78 6.03
C LYS A 157 19.88 -24.48 4.57
N GLU A 158 18.87 -24.29 3.72
CA GLU A 158 19.07 -24.00 2.30
C GLU A 158 19.84 -22.68 2.07
N ILE A 159 19.52 -21.63 2.86
CA ILE A 159 20.24 -20.35 2.82
C ILE A 159 21.71 -20.56 3.22
N SER A 160 21.96 -21.29 4.30
CA SER A 160 23.33 -21.55 4.77
C SER A 160 24.15 -22.33 3.75
N ASP A 161 23.56 -23.35 3.11
CA ASP A 161 24.23 -24.14 2.08
C ASP A 161 24.50 -23.31 0.80
N PHE A 162 23.57 -22.43 0.42
CA PHE A 162 23.76 -21.50 -0.69
C PHE A 162 24.93 -20.54 -0.43
N ASP A 163 24.95 -19.91 0.74
CA ASP A 163 25.97 -18.94 1.12
C ASP A 163 27.36 -19.57 1.22
N ALA A 164 27.47 -20.80 1.74
CA ALA A 164 28.72 -21.54 1.78
C ALA A 164 29.26 -21.80 0.36
N ARG A 165 28.40 -22.18 -0.60
CA ARG A 165 28.82 -22.41 -1.99
C ARG A 165 29.34 -21.13 -2.66
N GLN A 166 28.73 -19.99 -2.37
CA GLN A 166 29.15 -18.70 -2.92
C GLN A 166 30.49 -18.23 -2.32
N ALA A 167 30.77 -18.52 -1.04
CA ALA A 167 32.04 -18.18 -0.40
C ALA A 167 33.26 -18.95 -0.94
N HIS A 168 33.03 -20.01 -1.72
CA HIS A 168 34.07 -20.84 -2.32
C HIS A 168 34.25 -20.63 -3.83
N GLN A 169 33.52 -19.67 -4.43
CA GLN A 169 33.67 -19.23 -5.81
C GLN A 169 34.48 -17.93 -5.87
#